data_AF-A0A7G1Q8Y3-F1
#
_entry.id   AF-A0A7G1Q8Y3-F1
#
_cell.length_a   1.000
_cell.length_b   1.000
_cell.length_c   1.000
_cell.angle_alpha   90.00
_cell.angle_beta   90.00
_cell.angle_gamma   90.00
#
_symmetry.space_group_name_H-M   'P 1'
#
loop_
_entity.id
_entity.type
_entity.pdbx_description
1 polymer ?
#
loop_
_entity_poly.entity_id
_entity_poly.type
_entity_poly.pdbx_seq_one_letter_code
_entity_poly.pdbx_strand_id
1 'polypeptide(L)'
;MIIKKFLITTLLLTISIYGLAAQVTLTVPEQSAAGAYFNVSWDSISVSQEGFGGYITIVPAGAEAYAHGILSESFLQQRGKKKGQAKLRAPANPGLYEVRYTLLGQILASTSIIITQPKVILYAPSTVTIGEKVPINWSPTIDDQDYIAIAPAGSDKESIQEDKEVYSQLFRHGKGIQHITLSAPMKAGQYEIRYIMHERQHTLVQIPLEVVEGENNPKDQDINSKIPTQAKAGETLTIPSLNSIKSKGQRVSLAKLNQPDFNWVAISSISNNGHFTLILPKEVGRYELRYLDIQTHSIYARTPITIN
;
A
#
# COMPACT_ATOMS: atom_id res chain seq x y z
N MET A 1 67.92 35.82 -65.98
CA MET A 1 68.69 34.77 -65.29
C MET A 1 68.33 34.81 -63.81
N ILE A 2 67.55 33.82 -63.35
CA ILE A 2 67.47 33.15 -62.02
C ILE A 2 68.19 33.92 -60.88
N ILE A 3 67.58 34.28 -59.74
CA ILE A 3 67.40 33.42 -58.55
C ILE A 3 66.36 34.04 -57.58
N LYS A 4 65.36 33.23 -57.20
CA LYS A 4 64.51 33.40 -56.00
C LYS A 4 65.33 33.12 -54.73
N LYS A 5 65.08 33.83 -53.63
CA LYS A 5 65.09 33.21 -52.29
C LYS A 5 64.04 33.85 -51.39
N PHE A 6 63.06 33.03 -51.05
CA PHE A 6 61.91 33.31 -50.19
C PHE A 6 62.36 33.45 -48.73
N LEU A 7 61.80 34.44 -48.03
CA LEU A 7 61.74 34.47 -46.57
C LEU A 7 60.96 33.23 -46.09
N ILE A 8 61.58 32.41 -45.24
CA ILE A 8 60.88 31.37 -44.49
C ILE A 8 60.35 32.05 -43.23
N THR A 9 59.05 32.35 -43.24
CA THR A 9 58.30 32.70 -42.04
C THR A 9 57.92 31.40 -41.35
N THR A 10 58.56 31.08 -40.24
CA THR A 10 58.21 29.92 -39.41
C THR A 10 56.84 30.15 -38.78
N LEU A 11 55.81 29.51 -39.33
CA LEU A 11 54.46 29.47 -38.77
C LEU A 11 54.45 28.44 -37.63
N LEU A 12 54.34 28.90 -36.38
CA LEU A 12 53.98 28.03 -35.25
C LEU A 12 52.53 27.58 -35.44
N LEU A 13 52.34 26.35 -35.92
CA LEU A 13 51.04 25.70 -35.91
C LEU A 13 50.77 25.18 -34.50
N THR A 14 50.03 25.95 -33.69
CA THR A 14 49.40 25.40 -32.48
C THR A 14 48.31 24.43 -32.94
N ILE A 15 48.61 23.13 -32.91
CA ILE A 15 47.58 22.09 -32.98
C ILE A 15 46.77 22.21 -31.69
N SER A 16 45.59 22.84 -31.79
CA SER A 16 44.56 22.67 -30.77
C SER A 16 44.13 21.20 -30.79
N ILE A 17 44.63 20.42 -29.83
CA ILE A 17 44.05 19.12 -29.50
C ILE A 17 42.67 19.43 -28.92
N TYR A 18 41.65 19.46 -29.78
CA TYR A 18 40.27 19.34 -29.32
C TYR A 18 40.14 17.93 -28.75
N GLY A 19 40.30 17.80 -27.44
CA GLY A 19 39.94 16.58 -26.74
C GLY A 19 38.49 16.27 -27.06
N LEU A 20 38.23 15.18 -27.80
CA LEU A 20 36.91 14.60 -27.84
C LEU A 20 36.57 14.17 -26.40
N ALA A 21 35.82 14.99 -25.68
CA ALA A 21 35.09 14.51 -24.52
C ALA A 21 34.20 13.38 -25.04
N ALA A 22 34.48 12.13 -24.64
CA ALA A 22 33.55 11.07 -24.97
C ALA A 22 32.22 11.41 -24.34
N GLN A 23 31.23 11.66 -25.18
CA GLN A 23 29.88 11.98 -24.75
C GLN A 23 29.28 10.68 -24.20
N VAL A 24 29.16 10.60 -22.88
CA VAL A 24 28.36 9.54 -22.26
C VAL A 24 26.91 9.82 -22.64
N THR A 25 26.24 8.86 -23.28
CA THR A 25 24.81 9.01 -23.61
C THR A 25 23.99 8.28 -22.56
N LEU A 26 23.10 9.02 -21.88
CA LEU A 26 22.14 8.46 -20.93
C LEU A 26 20.78 8.28 -21.59
N THR A 27 20.28 7.05 -21.60
CA THR A 27 18.91 6.75 -21.97
C THR A 27 18.08 6.68 -20.69
N VAL A 28 17.19 7.65 -20.53
CA VAL A 28 16.29 7.81 -19.38
C VAL A 28 14.88 7.96 -19.94
N PRO A 29 13.84 7.34 -19.35
CA PRO A 29 12.47 7.62 -19.75
C PRO A 29 12.13 9.09 -19.54
N GLU A 30 11.27 9.64 -20.40
CA GLU A 30 10.84 11.05 -20.31
C GLU A 30 10.15 11.36 -18.97
N GLN A 31 9.44 10.37 -18.41
CA GLN A 31 8.71 10.52 -17.16
C GLN A 31 8.74 9.25 -16.31
N SER A 32 8.57 9.43 -15.00
CA SER A 32 8.31 8.36 -14.04
C SER A 32 7.33 8.84 -12.96
N ALA A 33 6.59 7.94 -12.34
CA ALA A 33 5.75 8.28 -11.19
C ALA A 33 6.63 8.48 -9.96
N ALA A 34 6.29 9.43 -9.08
CA ALA A 34 7.04 9.66 -7.85
C ALA A 34 7.14 8.35 -7.02
N GLY A 35 8.31 8.06 -6.46
CA GLY A 35 8.59 6.82 -5.72
C GLY A 35 8.77 5.56 -6.60
N ALA A 36 8.39 5.60 -7.89
CA ALA A 36 8.56 4.45 -8.77
C ALA A 36 10.01 4.21 -9.14
N TYR A 37 10.34 2.95 -9.39
CA TYR A 37 11.60 2.62 -10.03
C TYR A 37 11.51 2.75 -11.55
N PHE A 38 12.56 3.28 -12.16
CA PHE A 38 12.76 3.32 -13.60
C PHE A 38 14.16 2.86 -13.99
N ASN A 39 14.31 2.42 -15.23
CA ASN A 39 15.60 1.98 -15.75
C ASN A 39 16.32 3.14 -16.42
N VAL A 40 17.62 3.22 -16.18
CA VAL A 40 18.56 4.11 -16.86
C VAL A 40 19.60 3.23 -17.51
N SER A 41 19.90 3.47 -18.79
CA SER A 41 21.03 2.82 -19.45
C SER A 41 22.02 3.85 -19.99
N TRP A 42 23.26 3.40 -20.14
CA TRP A 42 24.34 4.21 -20.70
C TRP A 42 25.13 3.41 -21.70
N ASP A 43 25.46 4.08 -22.80
CA ASP A 43 26.35 3.59 -23.83
C ASP A 43 27.65 4.40 -23.82
N SER A 44 28.76 3.68 -23.95
CA SER A 44 30.12 4.21 -24.03
C SER A 44 30.49 5.29 -23.00
N ILE A 45 30.94 4.87 -21.83
CA ILE A 45 31.72 5.76 -20.94
C ILE A 45 33.18 5.76 -21.40
N SER A 46 33.79 6.95 -21.56
CA SER A 46 35.25 7.05 -21.46
C SER A 46 35.65 6.67 -20.05
N VAL A 47 36.04 5.41 -19.86
CA VAL A 47 36.55 4.95 -18.58
C VAL A 47 37.93 5.57 -18.42
N SER A 48 38.14 6.30 -17.32
CA SER A 48 39.50 6.55 -16.85
C SER A 48 40.19 5.20 -16.65
N GLN A 49 41.43 5.05 -17.08
CA GLN A 49 42.17 3.78 -17.13
C GLN A 49 42.36 3.09 -15.75
N GLU A 50 41.88 3.69 -14.65
CA GLU A 50 42.25 3.33 -13.28
C GLU A 50 41.10 2.77 -12.41
N GLY A 51 40.12 2.08 -12.98
CA GLY A 51 39.17 1.26 -12.18
C GLY A 51 38.17 2.03 -11.30
N PHE A 52 38.20 3.36 -11.26
CA PHE A 52 37.17 4.17 -10.62
C PHE A 52 35.89 4.14 -11.48
N GLY A 53 34.86 3.46 -10.99
CA GLY A 53 33.51 3.52 -11.58
C GLY A 53 32.84 4.85 -11.25
N GLY A 54 32.11 5.44 -12.20
CA GLY A 54 31.24 6.59 -11.94
C GLY A 54 30.06 6.22 -11.05
N TYR A 55 29.03 7.05 -10.99
CA TYR A 55 27.75 6.72 -10.38
C TYR A 55 26.61 7.50 -11.03
N ILE A 56 25.39 6.95 -10.91
CA ILE A 56 24.18 7.59 -11.40
C ILE A 56 23.37 8.11 -10.22
N THR A 57 22.97 9.38 -10.30
CA THR A 57 22.08 10.06 -9.35
C THR A 57 20.87 10.63 -10.05
N ILE A 58 19.79 10.86 -9.29
CA ILE A 58 18.71 11.78 -9.66
C ILE A 58 18.65 12.93 -8.65
N VAL A 59 18.57 14.15 -9.16
CA VAL A 59 18.54 15.40 -8.38
C VAL A 59 17.49 16.36 -8.94
N PRO A 60 16.99 17.33 -8.17
CA PRO A 60 16.15 18.39 -8.71
C PRO A 60 16.82 19.09 -9.90
N ALA A 61 16.04 19.49 -10.90
CA ALA A 61 16.58 20.22 -12.04
C ALA A 61 17.27 21.51 -11.59
N GLY A 62 18.44 21.81 -12.18
CA GLY A 62 19.25 22.96 -11.79
C GLY A 62 19.96 22.86 -10.43
N ALA A 63 19.93 21.69 -9.76
CA ALA A 63 20.69 21.50 -8.52
C ALA A 63 22.20 21.72 -8.73
N GLU A 64 22.93 22.17 -7.71
CA GLU A 64 24.38 22.37 -7.80
C GLU A 64 25.12 21.06 -8.13
N ALA A 65 26.33 21.16 -8.69
CA ALA A 65 27.06 20.00 -9.20
C ALA A 65 27.37 18.92 -8.13
N TYR A 66 27.51 19.33 -6.88
CA TYR A 66 27.78 18.47 -5.72
C TYR A 66 26.52 18.12 -4.92
N ALA A 67 25.32 18.44 -5.42
CA ALA A 67 24.09 18.08 -4.74
C ALA A 67 23.99 16.56 -4.51
N HIS A 68 23.71 16.17 -3.27
CA HIS A 68 23.49 14.77 -2.92
C HIS A 68 22.12 14.32 -3.45
N GLY A 69 22.13 13.62 -4.58
CA GLY A 69 20.93 13.00 -5.17
C GLY A 69 20.65 11.60 -4.65
N ILE A 70 19.51 11.03 -5.07
CA ILE A 70 19.22 9.62 -4.83
C ILE A 70 20.13 8.80 -5.73
N LEU A 71 20.94 7.92 -5.13
CA LEU A 71 21.89 7.05 -5.83
C LEU A 71 21.20 5.75 -6.26
N SER A 72 21.61 5.21 -7.42
CA SER A 72 21.20 3.85 -7.77
C SER A 72 22.00 2.82 -6.96
N GLU A 73 21.32 2.03 -6.14
CA GLU A 73 21.92 0.90 -5.44
C GLU A 73 22.44 -0.17 -6.43
N SER A 74 21.67 -0.44 -7.50
CA SER A 74 22.06 -1.41 -8.53
C SER A 74 23.29 -0.98 -9.33
N PHE A 75 23.56 0.34 -9.42
CA PHE A 75 24.74 0.84 -10.09
C PHE A 75 26.03 0.44 -9.36
N LEU A 76 26.00 0.30 -8.03
CA LEU A 76 27.18 -0.16 -7.28
C LEU A 76 27.71 -1.50 -7.80
N GLN A 77 26.82 -2.35 -8.32
CA GLN A 77 27.13 -3.66 -8.92
C GLN A 77 27.65 -3.56 -10.37
N GLN A 78 27.58 -2.38 -10.99
CA GLN A 78 27.96 -2.11 -12.38
C GLN A 78 29.20 -1.21 -12.51
N ARG A 79 29.88 -0.88 -11.39
CA ARG A 79 31.09 -0.05 -11.38
C ARG A 79 32.17 -0.61 -12.33
N GLY A 80 32.79 0.29 -13.11
CA GLY A 80 33.86 -0.05 -14.05
C GLY A 80 33.41 -0.58 -15.42
N LYS A 81 32.10 -0.71 -15.67
CA LYS A 81 31.59 -1.16 -16.98
C LYS A 81 31.46 -0.01 -17.97
N LYS A 82 31.93 -0.24 -19.21
CA LYS A 82 31.86 0.70 -20.35
C LYS A 82 30.43 1.00 -20.83
N LYS A 83 29.51 0.07 -20.61
CA LYS A 83 28.08 0.16 -20.91
C LYS A 83 27.30 -0.58 -19.84
N GLY A 84 26.06 -0.21 -19.60
CA GLY A 84 25.26 -0.87 -18.58
C GLY A 84 23.88 -0.28 -18.40
N GLN A 85 23.18 -0.86 -17.43
CA GLN A 85 21.87 -0.42 -17.00
C GLN A 85 21.82 -0.41 -15.48
N ALA A 86 21.08 0.54 -14.94
CA ALA A 86 20.83 0.71 -13.52
C ALA A 86 19.36 1.02 -13.30
N LYS A 87 18.83 0.51 -12.19
CA LYS A 87 17.50 0.83 -11.71
C LYS A 87 17.63 1.99 -10.72
N LEU A 88 16.93 3.09 -10.98
CA LEU A 88 16.93 4.29 -10.15
C LEU A 88 15.52 4.49 -9.60
N ARG A 89 15.42 5.02 -8.38
CA ARG A 89 14.13 5.32 -7.76
C ARG A 89 13.80 6.79 -7.97
N ALA A 90 12.60 7.06 -8.45
CA ALA A 90 12.07 8.40 -8.59
C ALA A 90 11.93 9.05 -7.22
N PRO A 91 12.36 10.31 -7.06
CA PRO A 91 12.06 11.12 -5.88
C PRO A 91 10.56 11.11 -5.57
N ALA A 92 10.23 11.29 -4.30
CA ALA A 92 8.84 11.24 -3.84
C ALA A 92 8.03 12.52 -4.11
N ASN A 93 8.69 13.59 -4.54
CA ASN A 93 8.03 14.83 -4.93
C ASN A 93 7.95 14.90 -6.47
N PRO A 94 6.76 15.14 -7.04
CA PRO A 94 6.65 15.48 -8.45
C PRO A 94 7.43 16.75 -8.79
N GLY A 95 7.92 16.82 -10.02
CA GLY A 95 8.70 17.96 -10.50
C GLY A 95 9.61 17.60 -11.65
N LEU A 96 10.41 18.58 -12.08
CA LEU A 96 11.46 18.37 -13.06
C LEU A 96 12.76 17.99 -12.34
N TYR A 97 13.37 16.90 -12.80
CA TYR A 97 14.59 16.35 -12.23
C TYR A 97 15.61 16.09 -13.34
N GLU A 98 16.85 15.90 -12.92
CA GLU A 98 17.98 15.54 -13.77
C GLU A 98 18.58 14.23 -13.29
N VAL A 99 18.73 13.28 -14.20
CA VAL A 99 19.57 12.10 -13.98
C VAL A 99 20.99 12.47 -14.41
N ARG A 100 21.97 12.23 -13.54
CA ARG A 100 23.37 12.61 -13.76
C ARG A 100 24.26 11.39 -13.70
N TYR A 101 25.18 11.29 -14.64
CA TYR A 101 26.32 10.38 -14.56
C TYR A 101 27.56 11.17 -14.12
N THR A 102 28.06 10.85 -12.93
CA THR A 102 29.22 11.52 -12.34
C THR A 102 30.41 10.57 -12.28
N LEU A 103 31.56 11.00 -12.76
CA LEU A 103 32.83 10.27 -12.69
C LEU A 103 33.90 11.18 -12.07
N LEU A 104 34.58 10.71 -11.03
CA LEU A 104 35.65 11.47 -10.35
C LEU A 104 35.22 12.90 -9.94
N GLY A 105 33.94 13.07 -9.55
CA GLY A 105 33.37 14.35 -9.16
C GLY A 105 32.91 15.25 -10.31
N GLN A 106 33.10 14.84 -11.57
CA GLN A 106 32.63 15.58 -12.74
C GLN A 106 31.38 14.96 -13.32
N ILE A 107 30.37 15.78 -13.61
CA ILE A 107 29.16 15.35 -14.34
C ILE A 107 29.53 15.22 -15.81
N LEU A 108 29.56 13.97 -16.32
CA LEU A 108 29.91 13.70 -17.72
C LEU A 108 28.69 13.64 -18.64
N ALA A 109 27.50 13.40 -18.08
CA ALA A 109 26.24 13.45 -18.79
C ALA A 109 25.09 13.76 -17.84
N SER A 110 24.08 14.45 -18.36
CA SER A 110 22.82 14.67 -17.67
C SER A 110 21.65 14.65 -18.64
N THR A 111 20.54 14.05 -18.21
CA THR A 111 19.29 13.97 -18.96
C THR A 111 18.13 14.31 -18.05
N SER A 112 17.22 15.16 -18.50
CA SER A 112 16.02 15.54 -17.75
C SER A 112 15.01 14.40 -17.67
N ILE A 113 14.24 14.37 -16.59
CA ILE A 113 13.09 13.48 -16.39
C ILE A 113 12.00 14.21 -15.62
N ILE A 114 10.75 13.99 -16.00
CA ILE A 114 9.57 14.51 -15.30
C ILE A 114 9.09 13.48 -14.29
N ILE A 115 9.08 13.85 -13.01
CA ILE A 115 8.47 13.04 -11.96
C ILE A 115 7.01 13.49 -11.80
N THR A 116 6.08 12.56 -12.02
CA THR A 116 4.64 12.83 -12.04
C THR A 116 3.97 12.36 -10.75
N GLN A 117 2.76 12.90 -10.49
CA GLN A 117 1.95 12.44 -9.37
C GLN A 117 1.59 10.96 -9.54
N PRO A 118 1.85 10.11 -8.53
CA PRO A 118 1.43 8.72 -8.56
C PRO A 118 -0.10 8.61 -8.66
N LYS A 119 -0.60 7.71 -9.52
CA LYS A 119 -2.02 7.35 -9.61
C LYS A 119 -2.22 5.93 -9.14
N VAL A 120 -2.86 5.77 -7.99
CA VAL A 120 -3.30 4.47 -7.46
C VAL A 120 -4.82 4.48 -7.38
N ILE A 121 -5.48 3.38 -7.72
CA ILE A 121 -6.91 3.19 -7.51
C ILE A 121 -7.10 2.09 -6.49
N LEU A 122 -7.92 2.34 -5.46
CA LEU A 122 -8.30 1.35 -4.46
C LEU A 122 -9.71 0.80 -4.75
N TYR A 123 -9.87 -0.51 -4.56
CA TYR A 123 -11.13 -1.22 -4.66
C TYR A 123 -11.36 -2.02 -3.38
N ALA A 124 -12.42 -1.70 -2.65
CA ALA A 124 -12.82 -2.41 -1.44
C ALA A 124 -14.33 -2.23 -1.21
N PRO A 125 -14.96 -3.08 -0.37
CA PRO A 125 -16.31 -2.81 0.10
C PRO A 125 -16.41 -1.46 0.81
N SER A 126 -17.51 -0.73 0.62
CA SER A 126 -17.77 0.52 1.30
C SER A 126 -18.29 0.34 2.73
N THR A 127 -18.84 -0.84 3.05
CA THR A 127 -19.43 -1.16 4.36
C THR A 127 -19.11 -2.61 4.74
N VAL A 128 -18.71 -2.84 5.99
CA VAL A 128 -18.37 -4.14 6.57
C VAL A 128 -18.81 -4.22 8.03
N THR A 129 -19.00 -5.43 8.55
CA THR A 129 -19.24 -5.63 9.99
C THR A 129 -17.93 -5.52 10.78
N ILE A 130 -18.02 -5.13 12.04
CA ILE A 130 -16.96 -5.27 13.06
C ILE A 130 -16.21 -6.61 12.90
N GLY A 131 -14.88 -6.56 12.80
CA GLY A 131 -14.01 -7.74 12.68
C GLY A 131 -14.04 -8.49 11.34
N GLU A 132 -14.97 -8.16 10.43
CA GLU A 132 -15.13 -8.81 9.11
C GLU A 132 -13.86 -8.68 8.27
N LYS A 133 -13.62 -9.64 7.39
CA LYS A 133 -12.53 -9.58 6.42
C LYS A 133 -12.84 -8.60 5.30
N VAL A 134 -12.00 -7.59 5.14
CA VAL A 134 -12.06 -6.54 4.12
C VAL A 134 -11.10 -6.89 2.98
N PRO A 135 -11.58 -7.42 1.85
CA PRO A 135 -10.75 -7.59 0.66
C PRO A 135 -10.49 -6.22 0.02
N ILE A 136 -9.23 -5.92 -0.22
CA ILE A 136 -8.75 -4.66 -0.80
C ILE A 136 -7.91 -5.03 -2.01
N ASN A 137 -8.21 -4.43 -3.15
CA ASN A 137 -7.43 -4.56 -4.38
C ASN A 137 -7.00 -3.17 -4.84
N TRP A 138 -5.91 -3.11 -5.60
CA TRP A 138 -5.42 -1.82 -6.09
C TRP A 138 -4.78 -1.94 -7.47
N SER A 139 -4.73 -0.83 -8.19
CA SER A 139 -4.04 -0.75 -9.48
C SER A 139 -2.54 -1.06 -9.31
N PRO A 140 -1.82 -1.50 -10.37
CA PRO A 140 -0.38 -1.80 -10.28
C PRO A 140 0.41 -0.72 -9.54
N THR A 141 1.19 -1.18 -8.56
CA THR A 141 1.81 -0.34 -7.54
C THR A 141 3.06 0.35 -7.98
N ILE A 142 3.39 1.40 -7.23
CA ILE A 142 4.44 2.35 -7.52
C ILE A 142 5.73 1.95 -6.77
N ASP A 143 5.67 1.28 -5.62
CA ASP A 143 6.84 0.66 -4.97
C ASP A 143 6.46 -0.56 -4.10
N ASP A 144 7.23 -1.65 -4.09
CA ASP A 144 6.94 -2.87 -3.29
C ASP A 144 7.19 -2.75 -1.77
N GLN A 145 7.39 -1.53 -1.27
CA GLN A 145 7.46 -1.22 0.15
C GLN A 145 6.30 -0.34 0.63
N ASP A 146 5.38 0.06 -0.27
CA ASP A 146 4.24 0.88 0.11
C ASP A 146 3.27 0.10 1.01
N TYR A 147 2.41 0.84 1.71
CA TYR A 147 1.53 0.30 2.75
C TYR A 147 0.06 0.44 2.41
N ILE A 148 -0.72 -0.50 2.94
CA ILE A 148 -2.18 -0.39 3.02
C ILE A 148 -2.59 -0.41 4.48
N ALA A 149 -3.51 0.49 4.85
CA ALA A 149 -4.02 0.60 6.21
C ALA A 149 -5.52 0.87 6.26
N ILE A 150 -6.14 0.51 7.39
CA ILE A 150 -7.48 0.98 7.79
C ILE A 150 -7.31 1.90 9.00
N ALA A 151 -7.77 3.14 8.87
CA ALA A 151 -7.65 4.19 9.89
C ALA A 151 -9.00 4.87 10.15
N PRO A 152 -9.26 5.42 11.34
CA PRO A 152 -10.44 6.25 11.58
C PRO A 152 -10.55 7.39 10.57
N ALA A 153 -11.77 7.69 10.13
CA ALA A 153 -11.98 8.77 9.17
C ALA A 153 -11.51 10.11 9.73
N GLY A 154 -10.75 10.85 8.93
CA GLY A 154 -10.23 12.16 9.33
C GLY A 154 -9.09 12.15 10.34
N SER A 155 -8.55 10.98 10.74
CA SER A 155 -7.33 10.94 11.56
C SER A 155 -6.16 11.58 10.83
N ASP A 156 -5.16 12.06 11.58
CA ASP A 156 -3.98 12.71 11.02
C ASP A 156 -3.35 11.85 9.91
N LYS A 157 -2.90 12.55 8.86
CA LYS A 157 -2.77 11.99 7.51
C LYS A 157 -1.32 11.75 7.09
N GLU A 158 -0.36 12.24 7.88
CA GLU A 158 0.95 12.63 7.34
C GLU A 158 2.14 11.76 7.72
N SER A 159 2.04 10.80 8.64
CA SER A 159 3.10 9.80 8.76
C SER A 159 2.66 8.49 9.43
N ILE A 160 3.25 7.38 8.99
CA ILE A 160 3.12 6.06 9.64
C ILE A 160 3.86 6.04 10.98
N GLN A 161 4.85 6.93 11.16
CA GLN A 161 5.70 6.98 12.35
C GLN A 161 5.02 7.59 13.57
N GLU A 162 4.23 8.64 13.42
CA GLU A 162 3.53 9.29 14.54
C GLU A 162 2.24 8.54 14.94
N ASP A 163 1.64 7.81 14.00
CA ASP A 163 0.28 7.27 14.12
C ASP A 163 0.20 5.74 14.18
N LYS A 164 1.25 5.04 14.64
CA LYS A 164 1.19 3.57 14.78
C LYS A 164 0.02 3.08 15.65
N GLU A 165 -0.46 3.91 16.58
CA GLU A 165 -1.64 3.62 17.42
C GLU A 165 -2.97 3.80 16.67
N VAL A 166 -3.01 4.63 15.63
CA VAL A 166 -4.21 4.98 14.86
C VAL A 166 -4.48 3.97 13.75
N TYR A 167 -3.42 3.38 13.16
CA TYR A 167 -3.56 2.35 12.14
C TYR A 167 -3.87 1.01 12.78
N SER A 168 -5.14 0.58 12.67
CA SER A 168 -5.58 -0.71 13.19
C SER A 168 -4.78 -1.88 12.60
N GLN A 169 -4.39 -1.76 11.32
CA GLN A 169 -3.59 -2.74 10.57
C GLN A 169 -2.74 -2.03 9.53
N LEU A 170 -1.46 -2.38 9.45
CA LEU A 170 -0.50 -1.92 8.43
C LEU A 170 0.06 -3.14 7.71
N PHE A 171 0.06 -3.10 6.38
CA PHE A 171 0.69 -4.14 5.57
C PHE A 171 1.63 -3.55 4.54
N ARG A 172 2.88 -4.05 4.51
CA ARG A 172 3.83 -3.79 3.43
C ARG A 172 3.51 -4.70 2.26
N HIS A 173 3.23 -4.14 1.09
CA HIS A 173 2.83 -4.98 -0.04
C HIS A 173 4.04 -5.60 -0.74
N GLY A 174 4.18 -6.93 -0.66
CA GLY A 174 5.27 -7.63 -1.34
C GLY A 174 5.25 -7.49 -2.87
N LYS A 175 6.37 -7.85 -3.51
CA LYS A 175 6.54 -7.79 -4.97
C LYS A 175 5.44 -8.55 -5.72
N GLY A 176 4.75 -7.87 -6.63
CA GLY A 176 3.72 -8.46 -7.50
C GLY A 176 2.36 -8.71 -6.81
N ILE A 177 2.20 -8.28 -5.56
CA ILE A 177 0.93 -8.38 -4.83
C ILE A 177 0.08 -7.13 -5.13
N GLN A 178 -1.16 -7.35 -5.58
CA GLN A 178 -2.13 -6.27 -5.89
C GLN A 178 -3.44 -6.42 -5.09
N HIS A 179 -3.45 -7.30 -4.10
CA HIS A 179 -4.59 -7.53 -3.23
C HIS A 179 -4.16 -7.91 -1.81
N ILE A 180 -4.99 -7.56 -0.83
CA ILE A 180 -4.85 -8.00 0.55
C ILE A 180 -6.22 -8.15 1.18
N THR A 181 -6.32 -9.01 2.19
CA THR A 181 -7.46 -9.05 3.09
C THR A 181 -7.04 -8.58 4.47
N LEU A 182 -7.56 -7.43 4.90
CA LEU A 182 -7.41 -6.92 6.28
C LEU A 182 -8.65 -7.30 7.10
N SER A 183 -8.58 -7.22 8.43
CA SER A 183 -9.77 -7.30 9.29
C SER A 183 -10.34 -5.89 9.53
N ALA A 184 -11.65 -5.76 9.62
CA ALA A 184 -12.29 -4.52 10.01
C ALA A 184 -11.98 -4.21 11.49
N PRO A 185 -11.87 -2.94 11.87
CA PRO A 185 -11.79 -2.50 13.25
C PRO A 185 -12.85 -3.14 14.16
N MET A 186 -12.51 -3.35 15.43
CA MET A 186 -13.41 -3.92 16.44
C MET A 186 -14.46 -2.93 16.98
N LYS A 187 -14.50 -1.71 16.44
CA LYS A 187 -15.40 -0.64 16.85
C LYS A 187 -16.13 -0.09 15.63
N ALA A 188 -17.46 -0.02 15.69
CA ALA A 188 -18.26 0.60 14.64
C ALA A 188 -17.92 2.10 14.49
N GLY A 189 -18.03 2.62 13.27
CA GLY A 189 -17.72 4.00 12.94
C GLY A 189 -17.32 4.20 11.49
N GLN A 190 -16.96 5.44 11.16
CA GLN A 190 -16.42 5.80 9.85
C GLN A 190 -14.91 5.64 9.85
N TYR A 191 -14.41 4.93 8.86
CA TYR A 191 -12.99 4.64 8.62
C TYR A 191 -12.64 4.97 7.18
N GLU A 192 -11.35 4.92 6.89
CA GLU A 192 -10.78 5.08 5.57
C GLU A 192 -9.77 3.97 5.31
N ILE A 193 -9.78 3.43 4.09
CA ILE A 193 -8.71 2.58 3.58
C ILE A 193 -7.71 3.49 2.87
N ARG A 194 -6.45 3.44 3.31
CA ARG A 194 -5.37 4.31 2.83
C ARG A 194 -4.32 3.49 2.09
N TYR A 195 -3.90 3.97 0.93
CA TYR A 195 -2.66 3.55 0.26
C TYR A 195 -1.58 4.58 0.57
N ILE A 196 -0.49 4.16 1.21
CA ILE A 196 0.50 5.04 1.80
C ILE A 196 1.87 4.75 1.18
N MET A 197 2.51 5.76 0.61
CA MET A 197 3.83 5.61 0.00
C MET A 197 4.90 5.41 1.08
N HIS A 198 5.79 4.44 0.90
CA HIS A 198 6.85 4.14 1.86
C HIS A 198 7.75 5.33 2.13
N GLU A 199 8.20 5.99 1.06
CA GLU A 199 9.28 6.98 1.11
C GLU A 199 8.91 8.25 1.88
N ARG A 200 7.65 8.66 1.75
CA ARG A 200 7.12 9.84 2.44
C ARG A 200 6.27 9.51 3.64
N GLN A 201 5.86 8.25 3.79
CA GLN A 201 4.79 7.86 4.70
C GLN A 201 3.49 8.67 4.53
N HIS A 202 3.29 9.24 3.34
CA HIS A 202 2.12 10.04 2.99
C HIS A 202 1.06 9.19 2.30
N THR A 203 -0.20 9.45 2.64
CA THR A 203 -1.35 8.84 1.97
C THR A 203 -1.46 9.35 0.53
N LEU A 204 -1.39 8.46 -0.46
CA LEU A 204 -1.57 8.78 -1.88
C LEU A 204 -3.04 8.82 -2.25
N VAL A 205 -3.80 7.84 -1.78
CA VAL A 205 -5.24 7.68 -2.03
C VAL A 205 -5.89 7.11 -0.79
N GLN A 206 -7.09 7.61 -0.51
CA GLN A 206 -7.97 7.08 0.53
C GLN A 206 -9.38 6.89 -0.02
N ILE A 207 -10.06 5.84 0.43
CA ILE A 207 -11.48 5.59 0.15
C ILE A 207 -12.23 5.34 1.46
N PRO A 208 -13.52 5.72 1.57
CA PRO A 208 -14.29 5.52 2.78
C PRO A 208 -14.60 4.04 3.04
N LEU A 209 -14.65 3.68 4.32
CA LEU A 209 -15.09 2.38 4.81
C LEU A 209 -15.96 2.60 6.06
N GLU A 210 -17.22 2.22 5.98
CA GLU A 210 -18.10 2.21 7.14
C GLU A 210 -18.03 0.85 7.85
N VAL A 211 -17.71 0.86 9.14
CA VAL A 211 -17.76 -0.33 9.98
C VAL A 211 -19.02 -0.26 10.81
N VAL A 212 -19.91 -1.23 10.62
CA VAL A 212 -21.19 -1.30 11.34
C VAL A 212 -21.18 -2.46 12.32
N GLU A 213 -22.03 -2.36 13.35
CA GLU A 213 -22.45 -3.55 14.09
C GLU A 213 -23.20 -4.47 13.13
N GLY A 214 -23.03 -5.77 13.25
CA GLY A 214 -23.61 -6.74 12.30
C GLY A 214 -25.13 -6.78 12.32
N GLU A 215 -25.78 -6.30 13.39
CA GLU A 215 -27.24 -6.06 13.37
C GLU A 215 -27.65 -4.99 12.34
N ASN A 216 -26.74 -4.05 12.07
CA ASN A 216 -26.91 -2.93 11.14
C ASN A 216 -26.26 -3.20 9.77
N ASN A 217 -25.68 -4.39 9.53
CA ASN A 217 -25.14 -4.72 8.21
C ASN A 217 -26.28 -4.91 7.19
N PRO A 218 -26.34 -4.12 6.10
CA PRO A 218 -27.39 -4.25 5.09
C PRO A 218 -27.49 -5.65 4.47
N LYS A 219 -26.38 -6.40 4.42
CA LYS A 219 -26.35 -7.78 3.91
C LYS A 219 -27.03 -8.80 4.85
N ASP A 220 -27.20 -8.43 6.12
CA ASP A 220 -27.74 -9.29 7.18
C ASP A 220 -29.05 -8.76 7.79
N GLN A 221 -29.48 -7.54 7.46
CA GLN A 221 -30.74 -6.97 7.95
C GLN A 221 -31.96 -7.86 7.63
N ASP A 222 -32.03 -8.44 6.42
CA ASP A 222 -33.08 -9.38 6.04
C ASP A 222 -33.02 -10.71 6.82
N ILE A 223 -31.86 -11.06 7.38
CA ILE A 223 -31.68 -12.29 8.16
C ILE A 223 -32.06 -12.03 9.62
N ASN A 224 -31.65 -10.89 10.18
CA ASN A 224 -32.02 -10.50 11.55
C ASN A 224 -33.52 -10.25 11.70
N SER A 225 -34.18 -9.68 10.68
CA SER A 225 -35.62 -9.44 10.71
C SER A 225 -36.46 -10.73 10.76
N LYS A 226 -35.88 -11.88 10.38
CA LYS A 226 -36.52 -13.20 10.43
C LYS A 226 -36.44 -13.87 11.80
N ILE A 227 -35.69 -13.30 12.74
CA ILE A 227 -35.58 -13.83 14.10
C ILE A 227 -36.84 -13.46 14.89
N PRO A 228 -37.50 -14.43 15.54
CA PRO A 228 -38.67 -14.12 16.34
C PRO A 228 -38.30 -13.29 17.58
N THR A 229 -39.08 -12.26 17.88
CA THR A 229 -38.95 -11.44 19.10
C THR A 229 -39.65 -12.05 20.31
N GLN A 230 -40.42 -13.12 20.10
CA GLN A 230 -41.08 -13.90 21.15
C GLN A 230 -41.02 -15.41 20.83
N ALA A 231 -40.87 -16.24 21.86
CA ALA A 231 -40.87 -17.70 21.73
C ALA A 231 -41.36 -18.37 23.02
N LYS A 232 -41.69 -19.67 22.96
CA LYS A 232 -42.14 -20.41 24.16
C LYS A 232 -40.98 -20.99 24.94
N ALA A 233 -41.14 -21.07 26.27
CA ALA A 233 -40.23 -21.77 27.15
C ALA A 233 -40.00 -23.23 26.70
N GLY A 234 -38.74 -23.64 26.57
CA GLY A 234 -38.35 -24.99 26.13
C GLY A 234 -38.49 -25.27 24.63
N GLU A 235 -38.96 -24.31 23.83
CA GLU A 235 -39.07 -24.45 22.37
C GLU A 235 -37.69 -24.50 21.69
N THR A 236 -37.63 -25.12 20.51
CA THR A 236 -36.44 -25.10 19.66
C THR A 236 -36.58 -24.06 18.56
N LEU A 237 -35.67 -23.08 18.52
CA LEU A 237 -35.59 -22.10 17.45
C LEU A 237 -34.64 -22.55 16.34
N THR A 238 -35.07 -22.36 15.10
CA THR A 238 -34.22 -22.48 13.91
C THR A 238 -33.84 -21.09 13.45
N ILE A 239 -32.54 -20.81 13.42
CA ILE A 239 -32.01 -19.47 13.16
C ILE A 239 -31.10 -19.56 11.92
N PRO A 240 -31.34 -18.78 10.85
CA PRO A 240 -30.46 -18.75 9.68
C PRO A 240 -29.05 -18.25 10.02
N SER A 241 -28.05 -18.61 9.24
CA SER A 241 -26.72 -18.01 9.36
C SER A 241 -26.63 -16.64 8.69
N LEU A 242 -25.84 -15.74 9.27
CA LEU A 242 -25.58 -14.43 8.67
C LEU A 242 -24.71 -14.60 7.42
N ASN A 243 -24.99 -13.81 6.39
CA ASN A 243 -24.23 -13.82 5.14
C ASN A 243 -22.80 -13.31 5.34
N SER A 244 -22.62 -12.36 6.26
CA SER A 244 -21.32 -11.74 6.57
C SER A 244 -20.36 -12.67 7.29
N ILE A 245 -20.83 -13.77 7.89
CA ILE A 245 -19.97 -14.63 8.70
C ILE A 245 -19.73 -15.96 7.99
N LYS A 246 -18.46 -16.21 7.62
CA LYS A 246 -17.99 -17.48 7.02
C LYS A 246 -16.85 -18.08 7.82
N SER A 247 -17.19 -18.49 9.04
CA SER A 247 -16.25 -19.10 9.99
C SER A 247 -16.79 -20.39 10.61
N LYS A 248 -15.90 -21.32 10.93
CA LYS A 248 -16.20 -22.54 11.70
C LYS A 248 -16.44 -22.23 13.19
N GLY A 249 -15.96 -21.08 13.66
CA GLY A 249 -16.18 -20.59 15.02
C GLY A 249 -17.56 -19.95 15.25
N GLN A 250 -18.39 -19.87 14.23
CA GLN A 250 -19.72 -19.27 14.33
C GLN A 250 -20.63 -19.95 15.35
N ARG A 251 -21.28 -19.14 16.17
CA ARG A 251 -22.28 -19.55 17.15
C ARG A 251 -23.47 -18.60 17.13
N VAL A 252 -24.62 -19.16 17.51
CA VAL A 252 -25.72 -18.38 18.06
C VAL A 252 -25.83 -18.72 19.53
N SER A 253 -25.80 -17.71 20.40
CA SER A 253 -26.02 -17.88 21.83
C SER A 253 -27.26 -17.13 22.29
N LEU A 254 -27.87 -17.61 23.38
CA LEU A 254 -28.90 -16.92 24.13
C LEU A 254 -28.30 -16.51 25.48
N ALA A 255 -28.41 -15.24 25.84
CA ALA A 255 -27.90 -14.70 27.09
C ALA A 255 -29.00 -13.93 27.84
N LYS A 256 -28.89 -13.82 29.17
CA LYS A 256 -29.69 -12.86 29.94
C LYS A 256 -29.32 -11.44 29.52
N LEU A 257 -30.25 -10.50 29.65
CA LEU A 257 -29.96 -9.08 29.40
C LEU A 257 -28.73 -8.63 30.20
N ASN A 258 -27.81 -7.93 29.54
CA ASN A 258 -26.54 -7.42 30.11
C ASN A 258 -25.56 -8.49 30.64
N GLN A 259 -25.80 -9.78 30.37
CA GLN A 259 -24.80 -10.82 30.68
C GLN A 259 -23.52 -10.59 29.85
N PRO A 260 -22.32 -10.87 30.38
CA PRO A 260 -21.07 -10.71 29.63
C PRO A 260 -21.10 -11.42 28.27
N ASP A 261 -20.41 -10.86 27.29
CA ASP A 261 -20.52 -11.19 25.86
C ASP A 261 -20.33 -12.66 25.52
N PHE A 262 -19.35 -13.32 26.13
CA PHE A 262 -19.03 -14.74 25.93
C PHE A 262 -19.51 -15.61 27.09
N ASN A 263 -20.58 -15.18 27.77
CA ASN A 263 -21.36 -15.98 28.69
C ASN A 263 -22.77 -16.15 28.16
N TRP A 264 -23.32 -17.36 28.27
CA TRP A 264 -24.62 -17.69 27.70
C TRP A 264 -25.40 -18.67 28.55
N VAL A 265 -26.72 -18.64 28.37
CA VAL A 265 -27.68 -19.62 28.91
C VAL A 265 -27.79 -20.82 27.97
N ALA A 266 -27.77 -20.58 26.65
CA ALA A 266 -27.76 -21.61 25.63
C ALA A 266 -26.85 -21.19 24.47
N ILE A 267 -26.28 -22.16 23.76
CA ILE A 267 -25.45 -21.91 22.58
C ILE A 267 -25.62 -23.01 21.55
N SER A 268 -25.51 -22.65 20.28
CA SER A 268 -25.55 -23.57 19.15
C SER A 268 -24.47 -23.23 18.14
N SER A 269 -23.90 -24.26 17.51
CA SER A 269 -22.98 -24.13 16.37
C SER A 269 -23.73 -24.30 15.06
N ILE A 270 -23.20 -23.69 14.00
CA ILE A 270 -23.79 -23.79 12.67
C ILE A 270 -23.81 -25.25 12.21
N SER A 271 -24.96 -25.70 11.72
CA SER A 271 -25.08 -27.04 11.13
C SER A 271 -24.77 -27.01 9.64
N ASN A 272 -24.55 -28.18 9.04
CA ASN A 272 -24.15 -28.31 7.63
C ASN A 272 -25.20 -27.77 6.64
N ASN A 273 -26.45 -27.58 7.08
CA ASN A 273 -27.53 -27.03 6.26
C ASN A 273 -27.59 -25.48 6.27
N GLY A 274 -26.67 -24.80 6.96
CA GLY A 274 -26.61 -23.35 7.03
C GLY A 274 -27.53 -22.70 8.07
N HIS A 275 -28.11 -23.50 8.98
CA HIS A 275 -28.93 -23.02 10.09
C HIS A 275 -28.33 -23.42 11.44
N PHE A 276 -28.66 -22.63 12.47
CA PHE A 276 -28.48 -22.93 13.87
C PHE A 276 -29.77 -23.49 14.46
N THR A 277 -29.63 -24.41 15.41
CA THR A 277 -30.76 -24.95 16.18
C THR A 277 -30.51 -24.70 17.66
N LEU A 278 -31.33 -23.86 18.29
CA LEU A 278 -31.15 -23.43 19.68
C LEU A 278 -32.35 -23.84 20.52
N ILE A 279 -32.11 -24.65 21.56
CA ILE A 279 -33.14 -25.03 22.53
C ILE A 279 -33.22 -23.93 23.59
N LEU A 280 -34.40 -23.33 23.72
CA LEU A 280 -34.65 -22.26 24.68
C LEU A 280 -34.77 -22.80 26.11
N PRO A 281 -34.40 -22.01 27.13
CA PRO A 281 -34.60 -22.38 28.52
C PRO A 281 -36.08 -22.53 28.86
N LYS A 282 -36.37 -23.30 29.91
CA LYS A 282 -37.70 -23.38 30.51
C LYS A 282 -38.03 -22.16 31.39
N GLU A 283 -37.01 -21.40 31.77
CA GLU A 283 -37.17 -20.15 32.52
C GLU A 283 -37.73 -19.07 31.56
N VAL A 284 -38.88 -18.51 31.92
CA VAL A 284 -39.49 -17.38 31.20
C VAL A 284 -38.74 -16.10 31.52
N GLY A 285 -38.75 -15.15 30.59
CA GLY A 285 -38.10 -13.86 30.81
C GLY A 285 -37.61 -13.18 29.54
N ARG A 286 -36.84 -12.11 29.74
CA ARG A 286 -36.21 -11.37 28.65
C ARG A 286 -34.76 -11.81 28.47
N TYR A 287 -34.42 -12.12 27.24
CA TYR A 287 -33.11 -12.59 26.82
C TYR A 287 -32.65 -11.81 25.59
N GLU A 288 -31.41 -12.05 25.20
CA GLU A 288 -30.81 -11.56 23.97
C GLU A 288 -30.18 -12.74 23.22
N LEU A 289 -30.55 -12.88 21.94
CA LEU A 289 -29.85 -13.74 20.99
C LEU A 289 -28.61 -13.00 20.47
N ARG A 290 -27.49 -13.70 20.35
CA ARG A 290 -26.23 -13.15 19.87
C ARG A 290 -25.66 -14.03 18.77
N TYR A 291 -25.37 -13.44 17.62
CA TYR A 291 -24.46 -14.05 16.65
C TYR A 291 -23.04 -13.68 17.03
N LEU A 292 -22.19 -14.68 17.18
CA LEU A 292 -20.80 -14.47 17.58
C LEU A 292 -19.87 -15.47 16.89
N ASP A 293 -18.58 -15.17 16.90
CA ASP A 293 -17.52 -16.08 16.49
C ASP A 293 -16.51 -16.21 17.61
N ILE A 294 -16.36 -17.44 18.12
CA ILE A 294 -15.44 -17.74 19.21
C ILE A 294 -13.97 -17.77 18.77
N GLN A 295 -13.68 -17.93 17.48
CA GLN A 295 -12.31 -17.91 16.95
C GLN A 295 -11.78 -16.48 16.88
N THR A 296 -12.63 -15.53 16.48
CA THR A 296 -12.26 -14.11 16.39
C THR A 296 -12.59 -13.32 17.65
N HIS A 297 -13.31 -13.94 18.61
CA HIS A 297 -13.81 -13.31 19.82
C HIS A 297 -14.63 -12.05 19.51
N SER A 298 -15.55 -12.17 18.53
CA SER A 298 -16.38 -11.06 18.03
C SER A 298 -17.87 -11.36 18.19
N ILE A 299 -18.67 -10.33 18.50
CA ILE A 299 -20.14 -10.36 18.41
C ILE A 299 -20.56 -9.57 17.17
N TYR A 300 -21.38 -10.18 16.34
CA TYR A 300 -21.84 -9.61 15.09
C TYR A 300 -23.22 -8.98 15.26
N ALA A 301 -24.22 -9.69 15.78
CA ALA A 301 -25.56 -9.12 15.92
C ALA A 301 -26.18 -9.51 17.25
N ARG A 302 -27.03 -8.63 17.78
CA ARG A 302 -27.84 -8.87 18.97
C ARG A 302 -29.31 -8.76 18.60
N THR A 303 -30.15 -9.57 19.22
CA THR A 303 -31.60 -9.48 18.99
C THR A 303 -32.33 -9.78 20.29
N PRO A 304 -33.11 -8.82 20.84
CA PRO A 304 -33.89 -9.07 22.03
C PRO A 304 -35.00 -10.09 21.74
N ILE A 305 -35.21 -11.02 22.68
CA ILE A 305 -36.26 -12.03 22.60
C ILE A 305 -36.93 -12.21 23.96
N THR A 306 -38.26 -12.31 23.96
CA THR A 306 -39.04 -12.64 25.16
C THR A 306 -39.47 -14.09 25.13
N ILE A 307 -39.14 -14.84 26.18
CA ILE A 307 -39.55 -16.23 26.36
C ILE A 307 -40.76 -16.25 27.28
N ASN A 308 -41.89 -16.73 26.76
CA ASN A 308 -43.18 -16.81 27.44
C ASN A 308 -43.52 -18.24 27.89
#